data_AF-A0AAW5FZS4-F1
#
_entry.id   AF-A0AAW5FZS4-F1
#
_cell.length_a   1.000
_cell.length_b   1.000
_cell.length_c   1.000
_cell.angle_alpha   90.00
_cell.angle_beta   90.00
_cell.angle_gamma   90.00
#
_symmetry.space_group_name_H-M   'P 1'
#
loop_
_entity.id
_entity.type
_entity.pdbx_description
1 polymer ?
#
loop_
_entity_poly.entity_id
_entity_poly.type
_entity_poly.pdbx_seq_one_letter_code
_entity_poly.pdbx_strand_id
1 'polypeptide(L)'
;MKIAALSAALLGAHLFVMPVSDRVPELKAEALCRATTADDKTMGLALPQSFADCMRDELAAQKQLNTVWATASVPLRDRCEGEATIVDQSYVDLLTCIQMADWLKSPSTATRLRGASKDRNSQ
;
A
#
# COMPACT_ATOMS: atom_id res chain seq x y z
N MET A 1 17.43 46.76 -36.97
CA MET A 1 17.60 45.33 -36.68
C MET A 1 16.76 45.01 -35.46
N LYS A 2 15.74 44.14 -35.56
CA LYS A 2 14.85 43.78 -34.45
C LYS A 2 14.97 42.27 -34.25
N ILE A 3 15.56 41.86 -33.13
CA ILE A 3 15.71 40.45 -32.77
C ILE A 3 14.41 40.05 -32.09
N ALA A 4 13.65 39.15 -32.74
CA ALA A 4 12.50 38.51 -32.12
C ALA A 4 13.02 37.43 -31.17
N ALA A 5 12.85 37.64 -29.87
CA ALA A 5 13.08 36.61 -28.85
C ALA A 5 11.83 35.72 -28.76
N LEU A 6 11.96 34.47 -29.19
CA LEU A 6 10.98 33.42 -28.96
C LEU A 6 11.29 32.79 -27.60
N SER A 7 10.58 33.22 -26.55
CA SER A 7 10.66 32.59 -25.23
C SER A 7 9.83 31.30 -25.23
N ALA A 8 10.52 30.16 -25.09
CA ALA A 8 9.91 28.85 -24.90
C ALA A 8 9.25 28.77 -23.51
N ALA A 9 7.93 28.57 -23.47
CA ALA A 9 7.22 28.27 -22.24
C ALA A 9 7.43 26.80 -21.88
N LEU A 10 8.42 26.50 -21.02
CA LEU A 10 8.41 25.27 -20.24
C LEU A 10 7.34 25.43 -19.14
N LEU A 11 6.12 24.99 -19.41
CA LEU A 11 5.15 24.70 -18.35
C LEU A 11 5.68 23.49 -17.57
N GLY A 12 6.33 23.77 -16.45
CA GLY A 12 6.74 22.75 -15.50
C GLY A 12 5.51 21.95 -15.07
N ALA A 13 5.57 20.63 -15.27
CA ALA A 13 4.68 19.70 -14.62
C ALA A 13 4.94 19.79 -13.11
N HIS A 14 4.23 20.69 -12.44
CA HIS A 14 4.14 20.69 -10.99
C HIS A 14 3.43 19.39 -10.63
N LEU A 15 4.22 18.37 -10.25
CA LEU A 15 3.70 17.22 -9.52
C LEU A 15 2.98 17.81 -8.30
N PHE A 16 1.65 17.82 -8.34
CA PHE A 16 0.82 18.22 -7.23
C PHE A 16 1.04 17.19 -6.12
N VAL A 17 2.04 17.42 -5.28
CA VAL A 17 2.19 16.71 -4.02
C VAL A 17 1.08 17.26 -3.13
N MET A 18 -0.06 16.57 -3.12
CA MET A 18 -1.09 16.81 -2.12
C MET A 18 -0.44 16.52 -0.77
N PRO A 19 -0.39 17.48 0.17
CA PRO A 19 0.18 17.21 1.47
C PRO A 19 -0.64 16.10 2.13
N VAL A 20 0.00 14.98 2.49
CA VAL A 20 -0.66 13.94 3.27
C VAL A 20 -1.22 14.51 4.56
N SER A 21 -2.46 14.12 4.86
CA SER A 21 -3.15 14.54 6.06
C SER A 21 -2.44 13.98 7.29
N ASP A 22 -2.44 14.75 8.38
CA ASP A 22 -2.08 14.23 9.71
C ASP A 22 -3.04 13.14 10.21
N ARG A 23 -4.18 12.98 9.52
CA ARG A 23 -5.18 11.94 9.80
C ARG A 23 -5.05 10.80 8.80
N VAL A 24 -5.39 9.60 9.25
CA VAL A 24 -5.57 8.44 8.38
C VAL A 24 -6.61 8.78 7.29
N PRO A 25 -6.37 8.43 6.01
CA PRO A 25 -7.31 8.71 4.93
C PRO A 25 -8.64 7.98 5.12
N GLU A 26 -9.71 8.57 4.57
CA GLU A 26 -11.00 7.90 4.47
C GLU A 26 -11.00 6.99 3.24
N LEU A 27 -10.87 5.68 3.47
CA LEU A 27 -10.86 4.66 2.42
C LEU A 27 -12.23 3.99 2.33
N LYS A 28 -12.62 3.64 1.11
CA LYS A 28 -13.93 3.05 0.81
C LYS A 28 -13.99 1.53 1.07
N ALA A 29 -13.67 1.12 2.30
CA ALA A 29 -13.64 -0.30 2.70
C ALA A 29 -14.96 -1.03 2.42
N GLU A 30 -16.12 -0.40 2.63
CA GLU A 30 -17.41 -1.03 2.30
C GLU A 30 -17.56 -1.32 0.81
N ALA A 31 -17.16 -0.38 -0.05
CA ALA A 31 -17.23 -0.56 -1.50
C ALA A 31 -16.28 -1.68 -1.96
N LEU A 32 -15.06 -1.71 -1.39
CA LEU A 32 -14.10 -2.78 -1.59
C LEU A 32 -14.69 -4.14 -1.19
N CYS A 33 -15.18 -4.29 0.04
CA CYS A 33 -15.71 -5.57 0.52
C CYS A 33 -16.92 -6.06 -0.29
N ARG A 34 -17.76 -5.16 -0.79
CA ARG A 34 -18.86 -5.52 -1.71
C ARG A 34 -18.32 -6.03 -3.05
N ALA A 35 -17.32 -5.37 -3.62
CA ALA A 35 -16.68 -5.78 -4.86
C ALA A 35 -16.01 -7.15 -4.70
N THR A 36 -15.18 -7.35 -3.67
CA THR A 36 -14.52 -8.63 -3.38
C THR A 36 -15.51 -9.78 -3.24
N THR A 37 -16.61 -9.57 -2.50
CA THR A 37 -17.65 -10.60 -2.34
C THR A 37 -18.32 -10.95 -3.68
N ALA A 38 -18.56 -9.95 -4.53
CA ALA A 38 -19.18 -10.14 -5.85
C ALA A 38 -18.23 -10.84 -6.82
N ASP A 39 -16.95 -10.49 -6.80
CA ASP A 39 -15.91 -11.06 -7.63
C ASP A 39 -15.65 -12.52 -7.26
N ASP A 40 -15.52 -12.84 -5.98
CA ASP A 40 -15.34 -14.21 -5.48
C ASP A 40 -16.53 -15.12 -5.88
N LYS A 41 -17.74 -14.57 -5.81
CA LYS A 41 -18.96 -15.28 -6.27
C LYS A 41 -18.94 -15.50 -7.77
N THR A 42 -18.54 -14.50 -8.56
CA THR A 42 -18.45 -14.59 -10.02
C THR A 42 -17.39 -15.60 -10.46
N MET A 43 -16.28 -15.67 -9.72
CA MET A 43 -15.20 -16.64 -9.93
C MET A 43 -15.53 -18.04 -9.41
N GLY A 44 -16.62 -18.21 -8.65
CA GLY A 44 -17.01 -19.50 -8.09
C GLY A 44 -15.98 -20.07 -7.11
N LEU A 45 -15.31 -19.20 -6.33
CA LEU A 45 -14.29 -19.64 -5.39
C LEU A 45 -14.89 -20.60 -4.35
N ALA A 46 -14.14 -21.65 -4.01
CA ALA A 46 -14.58 -22.63 -3.00
C ALA A 46 -14.66 -22.05 -1.58
N LEU A 47 -13.86 -21.01 -1.31
CA LEU A 47 -13.84 -20.26 -0.05
C LEU A 47 -13.93 -18.76 -0.37
N PRO A 48 -15.12 -18.25 -0.71
CA PRO A 48 -15.30 -16.84 -0.98
C PRO A 48 -15.15 -16.05 0.33
N GLN A 49 -14.55 -14.87 0.25
CA GLN A 49 -14.59 -13.91 1.35
C GLN A 49 -16.03 -13.49 1.61
N SER A 50 -16.41 -13.48 2.90
CA SER A 50 -17.69 -12.91 3.31
C SER A 50 -17.52 -11.40 3.49
N PHE A 51 -18.56 -10.64 3.17
CA PHE A 51 -18.60 -9.20 3.43
C PHE A 51 -18.29 -8.88 4.92
N ALA A 52 -18.79 -9.69 5.84
CA ALA A 52 -18.60 -9.48 7.27
C ALA A 52 -17.15 -9.70 7.72
N ASP A 53 -16.48 -10.72 7.17
CA ASP A 53 -15.06 -10.99 7.45
C ASP A 53 -14.18 -9.89 6.87
N CYS A 54 -14.41 -9.49 5.62
CA CYS A 54 -13.70 -8.36 5.01
C CYS A 54 -13.87 -7.08 5.83
N MET A 55 -15.10 -6.71 6.20
CA MET A 55 -15.35 -5.51 7.01
C MET A 55 -14.69 -5.58 8.39
N ARG A 56 -14.66 -6.76 9.02
CA ARG A 56 -13.97 -6.93 10.31
C ARG A 56 -12.49 -6.62 10.16
N ASP A 57 -11.85 -7.15 9.13
CA ASP A 57 -10.41 -7.04 8.94
C ASP A 57 -10.02 -5.60 8.56
N GLU A 58 -10.81 -4.95 7.69
CA GLU A 58 -10.65 -3.54 7.31
C GLU A 58 -10.80 -2.59 8.51
N LEU A 59 -11.83 -2.77 9.35
CA LEU A 59 -12.04 -1.94 10.53
C LEU A 59 -10.97 -2.18 11.60
N ALA A 60 -10.48 -3.42 11.73
CA ALA A 60 -9.37 -3.73 12.61
C ALA A 60 -8.08 -3.04 12.15
N ALA A 61 -7.82 -3.01 10.84
CA ALA A 61 -6.69 -2.31 10.26
C ALA A 61 -6.80 -0.80 10.42
N GLN A 62 -7.98 -0.21 10.17
CA GLN A 62 -8.25 1.21 10.38
C GLN A 62 -7.97 1.63 11.83
N LYS A 63 -8.38 0.80 12.80
CA LYS A 63 -8.10 1.05 14.22
C LYS A 63 -6.61 1.08 14.52
N GLN A 64 -5.83 0.15 13.96
CA GLN A 64 -4.38 0.09 14.15
C GLN A 64 -3.66 1.25 13.45
N LEU A 65 -4.15 1.68 12.29
CA LEU A 65 -3.63 2.83 11.56
C LEU A 65 -3.64 4.10 12.40
N ASN A 66 -4.67 4.33 13.23
CA ASN A 66 -4.69 5.49 14.13
C ASN A 66 -3.45 5.58 15.05
N THR A 67 -2.82 4.44 15.38
CA THR A 67 -1.60 4.41 16.18
C THR A 67 -0.35 4.57 15.30
N VAL A 68 -0.21 3.75 14.24
CA VAL A 68 1.03 3.73 13.44
C VAL A 68 1.16 4.93 12.50
N TRP A 69 0.04 5.55 12.11
CA TRP A 69 0.03 6.72 11.23
C TRP A 69 0.78 7.87 11.88
N ALA A 70 0.48 8.18 13.15
CA ALA A 70 1.09 9.27 13.90
C ALA A 70 2.63 9.15 13.98
N THR A 71 3.16 7.93 13.98
CA THR A 71 4.61 7.67 14.05
C THR A 71 5.28 7.52 12.69
N ALA A 72 4.50 7.24 11.63
CA ALA A 72 5.01 7.16 10.26
C ALA A 72 5.48 8.54 9.77
N SER A 73 6.61 8.58 9.06
CA SER A 73 7.08 9.81 8.43
C SER A 73 6.18 10.22 7.27
N VAL A 74 6.11 11.53 6.98
CA VAL A 74 5.32 12.07 5.86
C VAL A 74 5.57 11.34 4.54
N PRO A 75 6.83 11.12 4.09
CA PRO A 75 7.07 10.40 2.83
C PRO A 75 6.64 8.93 2.84
N LEU A 76 6.56 8.31 4.02
CA LEU A 76 6.05 6.95 4.16
C LEU A 76 4.53 6.93 4.03
N ARG A 77 3.84 7.89 4.68
CA ARG A 77 2.39 8.05 4.57
C ARG A 77 1.97 8.34 3.12
N ASP A 78 2.64 9.30 2.46
CA ASP A 78 2.40 9.65 1.04
C ASP A 78 2.48 8.41 0.14
N ARG A 79 3.56 7.63 0.28
CA ARG A 79 3.77 6.43 -0.53
C ARG A 79 2.69 5.38 -0.27
N CYS A 80 2.45 5.04 0.99
CA CYS A 80 1.52 3.98 1.34
C CYS A 80 0.06 4.35 1.04
N GLU A 81 -0.33 5.62 1.19
CA GLU A 81 -1.65 6.10 0.77
C GLU A 81 -1.80 6.04 -0.75
N GLY A 82 -0.76 6.40 -1.51
CA GLY A 82 -0.72 6.20 -2.95
C GLY A 82 -0.93 4.74 -3.33
N GLU A 83 -0.18 3.82 -2.73
CA GLU A 83 -0.31 2.38 -2.97
C GLU A 83 -1.72 1.86 -2.65
N ALA A 84 -2.27 2.25 -1.49
CA ALA A 84 -3.58 1.84 -1.00
C ALA A 84 -4.77 2.55 -1.67
N THR A 85 -4.54 3.29 -2.76
CA THR A 85 -5.61 3.96 -3.53
C THR A 85 -5.53 3.71 -5.04
N ILE A 86 -4.47 3.06 -5.55
CA ILE A 86 -4.28 2.85 -7.00
C ILE A 86 -5.28 1.85 -7.58
N VAL A 87 -5.46 0.70 -6.94
CA VAL A 87 -6.34 -0.38 -7.43
C VAL A 87 -7.60 -0.41 -6.57
N ASP A 88 -7.40 -0.60 -5.27
CA ASP A 88 -8.42 -0.76 -4.26
C ASP A 88 -8.19 0.24 -3.13
N GLN A 89 -9.23 0.52 -2.34
CA GLN A 89 -9.14 1.41 -1.17
C GLN A 89 -9.21 0.60 0.12
N SER A 90 -8.08 -0.01 0.51
CA SER A 90 -7.97 -0.94 1.65
C SER A 90 -7.13 -0.36 2.79
N TYR A 91 -7.69 -0.40 4.00
CA TYR A 91 -6.95 -0.12 5.23
C TYR A 91 -5.94 -1.22 5.56
N VAL A 92 -6.22 -2.47 5.18
CA VAL A 92 -5.30 -3.59 5.37
C VAL A 92 -4.02 -3.35 4.55
N ASP A 93 -4.15 -2.94 3.29
CA ASP A 93 -2.99 -2.64 2.44
C ASP A 93 -2.20 -1.44 2.95
N LEU A 94 -2.91 -0.37 3.36
CA LEU A 94 -2.28 0.82 3.94
C LEU A 94 -1.47 0.49 5.20
N LEU A 95 -2.06 -0.29 6.11
CA LEU A 95 -1.40 -0.73 7.34
C LEU A 95 -0.18 -1.59 7.03
N THR A 96 -0.33 -2.54 6.10
CA THR A 96 0.73 -3.47 5.70
C THR A 96 1.92 -2.72 5.10
N CYS A 97 1.68 -1.75 4.22
CA CYS A 97 2.76 -0.93 3.64
C CYS A 97 3.59 -0.21 4.72
N ILE A 98 2.93 0.39 5.71
CA ILE A 98 3.61 1.09 6.81
C ILE A 98 4.43 0.10 7.66
N GLN A 99 3.84 -1.03 8.04
CA GLN A 99 4.51 -2.05 8.86
C GLN A 99 5.72 -2.67 8.15
N MET A 100 5.61 -2.95 6.86
CA MET A 100 6.72 -3.48 6.06
C MET A 100 7.91 -2.50 6.00
N ALA A 101 7.63 -1.20 5.89
CA ALA A 101 8.68 -0.19 5.91
C ALA A 101 9.42 -0.11 7.27
N ASP A 102 8.74 -0.41 8.36
CA ASP A 102 9.35 -0.48 9.70
C ASP A 102 10.15 -1.76 9.90
N TRP A 103 9.71 -2.89 9.34
CA TRP A 103 10.50 -4.14 9.36
C TRP A 103 11.83 -4.00 8.63
N LEU A 104 11.87 -3.27 7.51
CA LEU A 104 13.12 -3.00 6.78
C LEU A 104 14.13 -2.15 7.56
N LYS A 105 13.68 -1.37 8.55
CA LYS A 105 14.56 -0.60 9.44
C LYS A 105 15.17 -1.46 10.56
N SER A 106 14.56 -2.62 10.85
CA SER A 106 15.13 -3.58 11.80
C SER A 106 16.30 -4.30 11.15
N PRO A 107 17.48 -4.38 11.79
CA PRO A 107 18.60 -5.11 11.23
C PRO A 107 18.15 -6.56 11.03
N SER A 108 18.05 -6.98 9.78
CA SER A 108 17.68 -8.35 9.47
C SER A 108 18.75 -9.26 10.07
N THR A 109 18.42 -9.91 11.18
CA THR A 109 19.11 -11.14 11.61
C THR A 109 18.69 -12.27 10.68
N ALA A 110 18.67 -12.01 9.37
CA ALA A 110 18.51 -13.02 8.35
C ALA A 110 19.75 -13.90 8.46
N THR A 111 19.63 -14.93 9.28
CA THR A 111 20.49 -16.11 9.25
C THR A 111 20.62 -16.44 7.78
N ARG A 112 21.81 -16.30 7.20
CA ARG A 112 22.04 -16.67 5.80
C ARG A 112 21.40 -18.04 5.63
N LEU A 113 20.39 -18.13 4.78
CA LEU A 113 19.81 -19.40 4.38
C LEU A 113 20.93 -20.16 3.66
N ARG A 114 21.67 -20.97 4.42
CA ARG A 114 22.78 -21.78 3.91
C ARG A 114 22.11 -22.94 3.19
N GLY A 115 21.95 -22.80 1.87
CA GLY A 115 21.31 -23.82 1.06
C GLY A 115 21.94 -25.19 1.26
N ALA A 116 21.14 -26.17 1.66
CA ALA A 116 21.56 -27.56 1.84
C ALA A 116 21.66 -28.33 0.50
N SER A 117 22.16 -27.68 -0.55
CA SER A 117 22.12 -28.20 -1.93
C SER A 117 23.44 -28.84 -2.39
N LYS A 118 24.32 -29.27 -1.49
CA LYS A 118 25.64 -29.81 -1.89
C LYS A 118 25.77 -31.34 -1.93
N ASP A 119 24.82 -32.13 -1.41
CA ASP A 119 25.02 -33.59 -1.29
C ASP A 119 23.86 -34.44 -1.83
N ARG A 120 23.46 -34.23 -3.10
CA ARG A 120 22.49 -35.14 -3.79
C ARG A 120 23.06 -35.90 -4.98
N ASN A 121 24.37 -36.09 -5.05
CA ASN A 121 24.94 -36.99 -6.07
C ASN A 121 26.09 -37.84 -5.50
N SER A 122 25.75 -38.72 -4.56
CA SER A 122 26.62 -39.84 -4.13
C SER A 122 25.75 -40.96 -3.55
N GLN A 123 25.06 -41.69 -4.42
CA GLN A 123 24.72 -43.13 -4.31
C GLN A 123 23.78 -43.56 -5.43
#